data_AF-A0A6A6J2L7-F1
#
_entry.id   AF-A0A6A6J2L7-F1
#
_cell.length_a   1.000
_cell.length_b   1.000
_cell.length_c   1.000
_cell.angle_alpha   90.00
_cell.angle_beta   90.00
_cell.angle_gamma   90.00
#
_symmetry.space_group_name_H-M   'P 1'
#
loop_
_entity.id
_entity.type
_entity.pdbx_description
1 polymer ?
#
loop_
_entity_poly.entity_id
_entity_poly.type
_entity_poly.pdbx_seq_one_letter_code
_entity_poly.pdbx_strand_id
1 'polypeptide(L)'
;MTGYRQKTLHRLPGIPNGGKAMCMWMTAARFRNVTIEIPAATLKLRDPAVYIARLSEAASLLLKAWELQSLKPTSVVPHTVSVNLGTFFTQGIPFNFHTTGSDFREVWALNNGLLLDPDWAMMAIEAGRSLERMVSVVGQHRGASIWKFVAVGASGKNDKIGARWLRALEAACLKTGVSFETTAE
;
A
#
# COMPACT_ATOMS: atom_id res chain seq x y z
N MET A 1 5.52 -33.97 -5.87
CA MET A 1 4.43 -32.98 -5.92
C MET A 1 4.90 -31.77 -6.70
N THR A 2 4.53 -31.68 -7.98
CA THR A 2 4.86 -30.57 -8.87
C THR A 2 4.04 -29.34 -8.47
N GLY A 3 4.70 -28.36 -7.85
CA GLY A 3 4.07 -27.11 -7.42
C GLY A 3 3.49 -26.38 -8.61
N TYR A 4 2.17 -26.19 -8.60
CA TYR A 4 1.44 -25.41 -9.59
C TYR A 4 1.95 -23.96 -9.51
N ARG A 5 2.82 -23.56 -10.45
CA ARG A 5 3.31 -22.19 -10.54
C ARG A 5 2.23 -21.39 -11.26
N GLN A 6 1.46 -20.62 -10.49
CA GLN A 6 0.45 -19.72 -11.03
C GLN A 6 1.12 -18.84 -12.10
N LYS A 7 0.67 -18.95 -13.36
CA LYS A 7 1.16 -18.10 -14.44
C LYS A 7 0.57 -16.70 -14.23
N THR A 8 1.31 -15.82 -13.58
CA THR A 8 0.93 -14.41 -13.43
C THR A 8 1.27 -13.67 -14.72
N LEU A 9 0.30 -12.93 -15.27
CA LEU A 9 0.51 -12.10 -16.47
C LEU A 9 1.37 -10.87 -16.18
N HIS A 10 1.45 -10.44 -14.91
CA HIS A 10 2.35 -9.40 -14.46
C HIS A 10 3.64 -9.98 -13.86
N ARG A 11 4.77 -9.39 -14.25
CA ARG A 11 6.08 -9.72 -13.70
C ARG A 11 6.35 -8.77 -12.54
N LEU A 12 6.71 -9.33 -11.38
CA LEU A 12 7.23 -8.56 -10.28
C LEU A 12 8.55 -7.88 -10.70
N PRO A 13 8.81 -6.65 -10.21
CA PRO A 13 10.08 -5.97 -10.45
C PRO A 13 11.25 -6.80 -9.91
N GLY A 14 12.42 -6.63 -10.52
CA GLY A 14 13.65 -7.21 -9.98
C GLY A 14 13.99 -6.59 -8.63
N ILE A 15 14.61 -7.37 -7.73
CA ILE A 15 15.16 -6.80 -6.49
C ILE A 15 16.30 -5.84 -6.87
N PRO A 16 16.40 -4.66 -6.24
CA PRO A 16 17.50 -3.74 -6.50
C PRO A 16 18.86 -4.44 -6.33
N ASN A 17 19.77 -4.23 -7.29
CA ASN A 17 21.10 -4.85 -7.30
C ASN A 17 22.04 -4.29 -6.21
N GLY A 18 21.61 -3.29 -5.43
CA GLY A 18 22.39 -2.75 -4.32
C GLY A 18 22.45 -3.75 -3.16
N GLY A 19 23.66 -4.18 -2.77
CA GLY A 19 23.85 -5.24 -1.78
C GLY A 19 23.06 -5.04 -0.48
N LYS A 20 22.98 -3.81 0.05
CA LYS A 20 22.20 -3.51 1.27
C LYS A 20 20.70 -3.67 1.09
N ALA A 21 20.13 -3.14 0.01
CA ALA A 21 18.70 -3.23 -0.27
C ALA A 21 18.28 -4.67 -0.58
N MET A 22 19.10 -5.39 -1.35
CA MET A 22 18.89 -6.82 -1.61
C MET A 22 18.92 -7.63 -0.31
N CYS A 23 19.94 -7.46 0.54
CA CYS A 23 20.03 -8.14 1.83
C CYS A 23 18.83 -7.82 2.73
N MET A 24 18.36 -6.57 2.75
CA MET A 24 17.20 -6.16 3.53
C MET A 24 15.95 -6.93 3.09
N TRP A 25 15.62 -6.92 1.80
CA TRP A 25 14.42 -7.60 1.29
C TRP A 25 14.51 -9.13 1.43
N MET A 26 15.68 -9.72 1.18
CA MET A 26 15.90 -11.15 1.41
C MET A 26 15.82 -11.53 2.89
N THR A 27 16.16 -10.62 3.80
CA THR A 27 16.02 -10.83 5.24
C THR A 27 14.55 -10.68 5.67
N ALA A 28 13.86 -9.65 5.21
CA ALA A 28 12.43 -9.43 5.45
C ALA A 28 11.60 -10.65 5.02
N ALA A 29 11.91 -11.21 3.87
CA ALA A 29 11.27 -12.40 3.32
C ALA A 29 11.42 -13.67 4.19
N ARG A 30 12.30 -13.70 5.19
CA ARG A 30 12.42 -14.82 6.14
C ARG A 30 11.49 -14.71 7.33
N PHE A 31 10.96 -13.52 7.60
CA PHE A 31 10.04 -13.32 8.72
C PHE A 31 8.66 -13.83 8.35
N ARG A 32 8.05 -14.55 9.29
CA ARG A 32 6.67 -15.05 9.14
C ARG A 32 5.65 -13.92 9.16
N ASN A 33 5.91 -12.89 9.96
CA ASN A 33 5.02 -11.74 10.11
C ASN A 33 5.78 -10.50 9.66
N VAL A 34 5.25 -9.82 8.65
CA VAL A 34 5.82 -8.58 8.13
C VAL A 34 4.76 -7.50 8.14
N THR A 35 5.09 -6.34 8.71
CA THR A 35 4.27 -5.14 8.62
C THR A 35 4.95 -4.17 7.68
N ILE A 36 4.21 -3.70 6.68
CA ILE A 36 4.64 -2.63 5.78
C ILE A 36 3.81 -1.41 6.13
N GLU A 37 4.47 -0.36 6.61
CA GLU A 37 3.83 0.90 6.93
C GLU A 37 4.72 2.06 6.52
N ILE A 38 4.09 3.22 6.28
CA ILE A 38 4.80 4.47 6.08
C ILE A 38 4.59 5.30 7.35
N PRO A 39 5.66 5.75 8.02
CA PRO A 39 5.52 6.55 9.23
C PRO A 39 4.69 7.81 8.96
N ALA A 40 3.68 8.06 9.80
CA ALA A 40 2.77 9.21 9.64
C ALA A 40 3.51 10.56 9.58
N ALA A 41 4.65 10.67 10.26
CA ALA A 41 5.52 11.86 10.22
C ALA A 41 6.01 12.20 8.80
N THR A 42 6.12 11.20 7.91
CA THR A 42 6.54 11.43 6.52
C THR A 42 5.39 11.96 5.67
N LEU A 43 4.13 11.63 5.96
CA LEU A 43 2.96 12.02 5.15
C LEU A 43 2.84 13.53 4.90
N LYS A 44 3.29 14.35 5.85
CA LYS A 44 3.25 15.83 5.76
C LYS A 44 4.32 16.43 4.83
N LEU A 45 5.30 15.63 4.41
CA LEU A 45 6.53 16.11 3.77
C LEU A 45 6.63 15.80 2.27
N ARG A 46 5.75 14.96 1.71
CA ARG A 46 5.77 14.61 0.28
C ARG A 46 4.37 14.34 -0.27
N ASP A 47 4.31 14.18 -1.59
CA ASP A 47 3.16 13.69 -2.36
C ASP A 47 2.64 12.33 -1.87
N PRO A 48 1.36 12.25 -1.42
CA PRO A 48 0.74 11.01 -1.00
C PRO A 48 0.57 9.95 -2.09
N ALA A 49 0.52 10.32 -3.37
CA ALA A 49 0.59 9.36 -4.46
C ALA A 49 1.94 8.63 -4.46
N VAL A 50 3.05 9.34 -4.19
CA VAL A 50 4.39 8.74 -4.05
C VAL A 50 4.45 7.77 -2.87
N TYR A 51 3.76 8.07 -1.76
CA TYR A 51 3.72 7.15 -0.61
C TYR A 51 3.03 5.84 -0.95
N ILE A 52 1.85 5.90 -1.57
CA ILE A 52 1.14 4.70 -1.96
C ILE A 52 1.93 3.92 -3.02
N ALA A 53 2.58 4.61 -3.96
CA ALA A 53 3.46 3.97 -4.93
C ALA A 53 4.61 3.21 -4.24
N ARG A 54 5.22 3.79 -3.21
CA ARG A 54 6.27 3.13 -2.41
C ARG A 54 5.76 1.93 -1.61
N LEU A 55 4.54 1.99 -1.05
CA LEU A 55 3.92 0.81 -0.44
C LEU A 55 3.74 -0.31 -1.47
N SER A 56 3.27 0.04 -2.67
CA SER A 56 3.09 -0.90 -3.78
C SER A 56 4.41 -1.53 -4.22
N GLU A 57 5.47 -0.72 -4.31
CA GLU A 57 6.81 -1.19 -4.62
C GLU A 57 7.35 -2.12 -3.52
N ALA A 58 7.24 -1.71 -2.25
CA ALA A 58 7.64 -2.51 -1.10
C ALA A 58 6.94 -3.89 -1.07
N ALA A 59 5.62 -3.92 -1.29
CA ALA A 59 4.86 -5.16 -1.38
C ALA A 59 5.37 -6.05 -2.53
N SER A 60 5.61 -5.46 -3.69
CA SER A 60 6.11 -6.16 -4.88
C SER A 60 7.53 -6.73 -4.67
N LEU A 61 8.40 -5.98 -4.00
CA LEU A 61 9.76 -6.40 -3.67
C LEU A 61 9.77 -7.52 -2.62
N LEU A 62 8.90 -7.47 -1.62
CA LEU A 62 8.73 -8.55 -0.65
C LEU A 62 8.27 -9.85 -1.33
N LEU A 63 7.25 -9.76 -2.19
CA LEU A 63 6.79 -10.90 -2.99
C LEU A 63 7.93 -11.47 -3.86
N LYS A 64 8.72 -10.58 -4.48
CA LYS A 64 9.87 -11.01 -5.29
C LYS A 64 10.94 -11.70 -4.45
N ALA A 65 11.24 -11.17 -3.27
CA ALA A 65 12.19 -11.77 -2.34
C ALA A 65 11.74 -13.16 -1.89
N TRP A 66 10.44 -13.37 -1.64
CA TRP A 66 9.90 -14.70 -1.37
C TRP A 66 10.02 -15.67 -2.55
N GLU A 67 9.80 -15.22 -3.79
CA GLU A 67 10.01 -16.09 -4.96
C GLU A 67 11.45 -16.63 -5.04
N LEU A 68 12.41 -15.84 -4.55
CA LEU A 68 13.83 -16.14 -4.56
C LEU A 68 14.33 -16.86 -3.30
N GLN A 69 13.54 -16.95 -2.23
CA GLN A 69 13.91 -17.75 -1.06
C GLN A 69 13.97 -19.23 -1.43
N SER A 70 15.02 -19.91 -0.97
CA SER A 70 15.14 -21.37 -1.08
C SER A 70 14.06 -22.07 -0.25
N LEU A 71 13.76 -21.54 0.93
CA LEU A 71 12.67 -22.00 1.81
C LEU A 71 11.43 -21.14 1.56
N LYS A 72 10.63 -21.55 0.58
CA LYS A 72 9.38 -20.85 0.25
C LYS A 72 8.35 -21.00 1.39
N PRO A 73 7.46 -20.00 1.56
CA PRO A 73 6.28 -20.15 2.41
C PRO A 73 5.55 -21.45 2.08
N THR A 74 5.37 -22.32 3.07
CA THR A 74 4.57 -23.54 2.92
C THR A 74 3.13 -23.25 3.34
N SER A 75 2.18 -24.03 2.83
CA SER A 75 0.76 -23.92 3.18
C SER A 75 0.45 -24.33 4.63
N VAL A 76 1.38 -25.03 5.30
CA VAL A 76 1.18 -25.54 6.67
C VAL A 76 1.24 -24.41 7.70
N VAL A 77 2.16 -23.46 7.52
CA VAL A 77 2.23 -22.25 8.34
C VAL A 77 2.42 -21.05 7.41
N PRO A 78 1.33 -20.33 7.10
CA PRO A 78 1.38 -19.23 6.15
C PRO A 78 2.19 -18.06 6.72
N HIS A 79 2.84 -17.31 5.82
CA HIS A 79 3.37 -16.00 6.17
C HIS A 79 2.23 -14.99 6.17
N THR A 80 2.26 -14.05 7.11
CA THR A 80 1.25 -12.99 7.24
C THR A 80 1.89 -11.64 6.96
N VAL A 81 1.28 -10.87 6.06
CA VAL A 81 1.71 -9.50 5.76
C VAL A 81 0.57 -8.55 6.04
N SER A 82 0.86 -7.51 6.82
CA SER A 82 -0.07 -6.41 7.06
C SER A 82 0.46 -5.15 6.37
N VAL A 83 -0.33 -4.59 5.47
CA VAL A 83 -0.07 -3.27 4.86
C VAL A 83 -0.91 -2.25 5.60
N ASN A 84 -0.25 -1.38 6.37
CA ASN A 84 -0.91 -0.34 7.15
C ASN A 84 -1.00 0.95 6.33
N LEU A 85 -2.23 1.32 5.99
CA LEU A 85 -2.60 2.55 5.30
C LEU A 85 -2.91 3.68 6.29
N GLY A 86 -2.97 3.39 7.59
CA GLY A 86 -3.22 4.37 8.63
C GLY A 86 -4.41 5.27 8.31
N THR A 87 -4.20 6.57 8.44
CA THR A 87 -5.22 7.60 8.33
C THR A 87 -5.38 8.16 6.90
N PHE A 88 -4.92 7.50 5.83
CA PHE A 88 -5.01 8.03 4.46
C PHE A 88 -6.44 8.42 4.03
N PHE A 89 -7.45 7.73 4.58
CA PHE A 89 -8.87 7.93 4.26
C PHE A 89 -9.62 8.81 5.25
N THR A 90 -8.96 9.24 6.33
CA THR A 90 -9.50 10.20 7.32
C THR A 90 -8.80 11.55 7.21
N GLN A 91 -7.50 11.56 7.00
CA GLN A 91 -6.72 12.78 6.77
C GLN A 91 -7.08 13.45 5.45
N GLY A 92 -6.79 14.75 5.39
CA GLY A 92 -7.05 15.58 4.23
C GLY A 92 -6.48 15.04 2.93
N ILE A 93 -5.19 14.71 2.83
CA ILE A 93 -4.61 14.23 1.57
C ILE A 93 -4.34 12.72 1.67
N PRO A 94 -4.58 11.93 0.61
CA PRO A 94 -5.07 12.35 -0.70
C PRO A 94 -6.59 12.32 -0.84
N PHE A 95 -7.31 11.57 -0.02
CA PHE A 95 -8.70 11.23 -0.35
C PHE A 95 -9.76 12.21 0.17
N ASN A 96 -9.40 13.13 1.09
CA ASN A 96 -10.32 14.13 1.66
C ASN A 96 -9.80 15.56 1.48
N PHE A 97 -9.17 15.87 0.35
CA PHE A 97 -8.39 17.12 0.22
C PHE A 97 -9.27 18.38 0.30
N HIS A 98 -10.59 18.22 0.12
CA HIS A 98 -11.59 19.27 0.28
C HIS A 98 -11.91 19.60 1.74
N THR A 99 -11.62 18.69 2.69
CA THR A 99 -11.89 18.88 4.12
C THR A 99 -10.70 19.42 4.88
N THR A 100 -9.55 19.56 4.21
CA THR A 100 -8.35 20.15 4.79
C THR A 100 -8.39 21.67 4.68
N GLY A 101 -8.17 22.37 5.80
CA GLY A 101 -8.12 23.83 5.86
C GLY A 101 -7.01 24.42 4.97
N SER A 102 -7.14 25.70 4.64
CA SER A 102 -6.18 26.49 3.84
C SER A 102 -4.75 26.34 4.34
N ASP A 103 -4.57 26.35 5.66
CA ASP A 103 -3.26 26.34 6.32
C ASP A 103 -2.46 25.07 6.00
N PHE A 104 -3.15 23.93 5.85
CA PHE A 104 -2.48 22.68 5.51
C PHE A 104 -2.02 22.65 4.04
N ARG A 105 -2.82 23.23 3.13
CA ARG A 105 -2.46 23.32 1.72
C ARG A 105 -1.24 24.22 1.53
N GLU A 106 -1.21 25.35 2.24
CA GLU A 106 -0.07 26.27 2.24
C GLU A 106 1.20 25.61 2.80
N VAL A 107 1.11 24.96 3.96
CA VAL A 107 2.25 24.25 4.57
C VAL A 107 2.76 23.14 3.65
N TRP A 108 1.84 22.37 3.02
CA TRP A 108 2.22 21.30 2.11
C TRP A 108 2.87 21.85 0.82
N ALA A 109 2.33 22.94 0.25
CA ALA A 109 2.89 23.59 -0.93
C ALA A 109 4.30 24.14 -0.65
N LEU A 110 4.49 24.79 0.50
CA LEU A 110 5.80 25.29 0.96
C LEU A 110 6.80 24.14 1.13
N ASN A 111 6.40 23.04 1.78
CA ASN A 111 7.28 21.88 2.00
C ASN A 111 7.67 21.16 0.70
N ASN A 112 6.86 21.26 -0.35
CA ASN A 112 7.13 20.63 -1.64
C ASN A 112 7.68 21.61 -2.69
N GLY A 113 7.94 22.87 -2.31
CA GLY A 113 8.48 23.89 -3.22
C GLY A 113 7.56 24.22 -4.40
N LEU A 114 6.25 24.04 -4.22
CA LEU A 114 5.27 24.25 -5.29
C LEU A 114 4.80 25.70 -5.28
N LEU A 115 4.97 26.36 -6.42
CA LEU A 115 4.50 27.73 -6.66
C LEU A 115 3.02 27.79 -7.07
N LEU A 116 2.40 26.63 -7.34
CA LEU A 116 1.03 26.49 -7.82
C LEU A 116 0.25 25.53 -6.92
N ASP A 117 -1.06 25.75 -6.80
CA ASP A 117 -1.98 24.83 -6.11
C ASP A 117 -1.93 23.47 -6.84
N PRO A 118 -1.53 22.38 -6.18
CA PRO A 118 -1.39 21.10 -6.83
C PRO A 118 -2.77 20.52 -7.19
N ASP A 119 -2.82 19.67 -8.21
CA ASP A 119 -4.06 18.98 -8.57
C ASP A 119 -4.34 17.83 -7.58
N TRP A 120 -4.99 18.20 -6.48
CA TRP A 120 -5.40 17.29 -5.42
C TRP A 120 -6.32 16.17 -5.89
N ALA A 121 -7.20 16.46 -6.86
CA ALA A 121 -8.10 15.46 -7.40
C ALA A 121 -7.33 14.40 -8.19
N MET A 122 -6.35 14.83 -9.00
CA MET A 122 -5.47 13.92 -9.72
C MET A 122 -4.65 13.05 -8.75
N MET A 123 -4.05 13.65 -7.72
CA MET A 123 -3.28 12.89 -6.71
C MET A 123 -4.15 11.83 -6.02
N ALA A 124 -5.42 12.14 -5.70
CA ALA A 124 -6.37 11.17 -5.15
C ALA A 124 -6.65 10.01 -6.11
N ILE A 125 -6.81 10.30 -7.40
CA ILE A 125 -7.05 9.28 -8.43
C ILE A 125 -5.81 8.38 -8.59
N GLU A 126 -4.62 8.97 -8.63
CA GLU A 126 -3.36 8.23 -8.78
C GLU A 126 -3.05 7.36 -7.56
N ALA A 127 -3.27 7.91 -6.37
CA ALA A 127 -3.25 7.18 -5.11
C ALA A 127 -4.20 5.99 -5.13
N GLY A 128 -5.48 6.20 -5.47
CA GLY A 128 -6.47 5.14 -5.55
C GLY A 128 -6.11 4.04 -6.55
N ARG A 129 -5.69 4.41 -7.76
CA ARG A 129 -5.23 3.46 -8.79
C ARG A 129 -4.00 2.67 -8.35
N SER A 130 -3.08 3.30 -7.61
CA SER A 130 -1.89 2.63 -7.10
C SER A 130 -2.23 1.62 -6.02
N LEU A 131 -3.21 1.92 -5.15
CA LEU A 131 -3.75 0.94 -4.20
C LEU A 131 -4.41 -0.24 -4.90
N GLU A 132 -5.27 0.00 -5.89
CA GLU A 132 -5.92 -1.07 -6.66
C GLU A 132 -4.90 -1.97 -7.37
N ARG A 133 -3.86 -1.38 -7.97
CA ARG A 133 -2.76 -2.13 -8.57
C ARG A 133 -2.01 -2.96 -7.54
N MET A 134 -1.69 -2.39 -6.37
CA MET A 134 -1.03 -3.10 -5.28
C MET A 134 -1.86 -4.31 -4.85
N VAL A 135 -3.16 -4.15 -4.62
CA VAL A 135 -4.08 -5.24 -4.26
C VAL A 135 -4.12 -6.31 -5.35
N SER A 136 -4.16 -5.91 -6.63
CA SER A 136 -4.14 -6.85 -7.75
C SER A 136 -2.84 -7.65 -7.82
N VAL A 137 -1.69 -6.99 -7.69
CA VAL A 137 -0.37 -7.65 -7.65
C VAL A 137 -0.29 -8.63 -6.49
N VAL A 138 -0.68 -8.20 -5.29
CA VAL A 138 -0.72 -9.08 -4.11
C VAL A 138 -1.65 -10.27 -4.36
N GLY A 139 -2.85 -10.04 -4.88
CA GLY A 139 -3.81 -11.10 -5.20
C GLY A 139 -3.28 -12.14 -6.16
N GLN A 140 -2.50 -11.74 -7.16
CA GLN A 140 -1.92 -12.64 -8.16
C GLN A 140 -0.69 -13.40 -7.66
N HIS A 141 0.08 -12.82 -6.73
CA HIS A 141 1.40 -13.34 -6.35
C HIS A 141 1.48 -13.88 -4.92
N ARG A 142 0.46 -13.69 -4.07
CA ARG A 142 0.52 -14.07 -2.65
C ARG A 142 0.77 -15.56 -2.40
N GLY A 143 0.38 -16.45 -3.33
CA GLY A 143 0.50 -17.89 -3.15
C GLY A 143 -0.15 -18.35 -1.84
N ALA A 144 0.64 -18.95 -0.94
CA ALA A 144 0.19 -19.43 0.37
C ALA A 144 0.28 -18.39 1.51
N SER A 145 0.69 -17.16 1.22
CA SER A 145 0.75 -16.09 2.23
C SER A 145 -0.61 -15.41 2.42
N ILE A 146 -0.88 -15.00 3.66
CA ILE A 146 -2.04 -14.21 4.05
C ILE A 146 -1.66 -12.74 3.98
N TRP A 147 -2.44 -11.96 3.24
CA TRP A 147 -2.25 -10.51 3.14
C TRP A 147 -3.46 -9.80 3.70
N LYS A 148 -3.18 -8.75 4.47
CA LYS A 148 -4.17 -7.93 5.13
C LYS A 148 -3.85 -6.46 4.89
N PHE A 149 -4.86 -5.70 4.50
CA PHE A 149 -4.79 -4.25 4.37
C PHE A 149 -5.54 -3.64 5.54
N VAL A 150 -4.89 -2.73 6.26
CA VAL A 150 -5.43 -2.07 7.44
C VAL A 150 -5.54 -0.59 7.17
N ALA A 151 -6.72 -0.02 7.40
CA ALA A 151 -6.95 1.42 7.28
C ALA A 151 -7.79 1.92 8.46
N VAL A 152 -7.60 3.18 8.85
CA VAL A 152 -8.49 3.87 9.79
C VAL A 152 -9.77 4.24 9.04
N GLY A 153 -10.92 3.93 9.64
CA GLY A 153 -12.23 4.17 9.03
C GLY A 153 -12.53 5.65 8.85
N ALA A 154 -13.14 6.03 7.73
CA ALA A 154 -13.59 7.40 7.49
C ALA A 154 -14.67 7.79 8.53
N SER A 155 -14.31 8.64 9.50
CA SER A 155 -15.15 8.93 10.69
C SER A 155 -16.25 10.00 10.47
N GLY A 156 -16.34 10.63 9.29
CA GLY A 156 -17.20 11.79 9.07
C GLY A 156 -18.38 11.60 8.10
N LYS A 157 -19.54 12.20 8.45
CA LYS A 157 -20.66 12.46 7.50
C LYS A 157 -20.26 13.36 6.30
N ASN A 158 -19.12 14.04 6.39
CA ASN A 158 -18.61 14.98 5.38
C ASN A 158 -17.51 14.40 4.47
N ASP A 159 -16.88 13.27 4.82
CA ASP A 159 -15.77 12.67 4.06
C ASP A 159 -16.25 11.67 3.00
N LYS A 160 -17.24 12.09 2.19
CA LYS A 160 -17.89 11.21 1.21
C LYS A 160 -16.90 10.63 0.18
N ILE A 161 -15.83 11.35 -0.12
CA ILE A 161 -14.82 10.96 -1.12
C ILE A 161 -13.84 9.93 -0.52
N GLY A 162 -13.28 10.18 0.67
CA GLY A 162 -12.47 9.21 1.40
C GLY A 162 -13.23 7.92 1.67
N ALA A 163 -14.47 8.02 2.14
CA ALA A 163 -15.33 6.86 2.34
C ALA A 163 -15.65 6.10 1.03
N ARG A 164 -15.68 6.77 -0.12
CA ARG A 164 -15.84 6.12 -1.43
C ARG A 164 -14.58 5.34 -1.81
N TRP A 165 -13.40 5.95 -1.65
CA TRP A 165 -12.12 5.28 -1.94
C TRP A 165 -11.85 4.11 -1.01
N LEU A 166 -12.20 4.24 0.27
CA LEU A 166 -12.10 3.16 1.25
C LEU A 166 -12.96 1.95 0.83
N ARG A 167 -14.22 2.19 0.45
CA ARG A 167 -15.13 1.15 -0.05
C ARG A 167 -14.64 0.51 -1.36
N ALA A 168 -14.07 1.31 -2.26
CA ALA A 168 -13.47 0.79 -3.49
C ALA A 168 -12.28 -0.14 -3.20
N LEU A 169 -11.43 0.25 -2.25
CA LEU A 169 -10.32 -0.59 -1.79
C LEU A 169 -10.82 -1.89 -1.16
N GLU A 170 -11.79 -1.82 -0.25
CA GLU A 170 -12.41 -2.99 0.37
C GLU A 170 -12.97 -3.96 -0.68
N ALA A 171 -13.68 -3.45 -1.68
CA ALA A 171 -14.20 -4.25 -2.78
C ALA A 171 -13.08 -4.91 -3.62
N ALA A 172 -11.97 -4.19 -3.86
CA ALA A 172 -10.81 -4.74 -4.56
C ALA A 172 -10.13 -5.86 -3.76
N CYS A 173 -9.99 -5.69 -2.44
CA CYS A 173 -9.46 -6.69 -1.53
C CYS A 173 -10.33 -7.95 -1.55
N LEU A 174 -11.65 -7.80 -1.42
CA LEU A 174 -12.61 -8.91 -1.48
C LEU A 174 -12.50 -9.67 -2.81
N LYS A 175 -12.49 -8.96 -3.95
CA LYS A 175 -12.39 -9.57 -5.28
C LYS A 175 -11.12 -10.39 -5.47
N THR A 176 -10.03 -9.96 -4.85
CA THR A 176 -8.74 -10.65 -4.95
C THR A 176 -8.56 -11.71 -3.87
N GLY A 177 -9.38 -11.75 -2.81
CA GLY A 177 -9.22 -12.61 -1.64
C GLY A 177 -8.12 -12.14 -0.67
N VAL A 178 -7.80 -10.86 -0.70
CA VAL A 178 -6.96 -10.19 0.30
C VAL A 178 -7.85 -9.71 1.44
N SER A 179 -7.44 -9.90 2.68
CA SER A 179 -8.21 -9.45 3.84
C SER A 179 -8.16 -7.92 3.95
N PHE A 180 -9.27 -7.31 4.33
CA PHE A 180 -9.36 -5.88 4.61
C PHE A 180 -9.91 -5.67 6.02
N GLU A 181 -9.27 -4.80 6.79
CA GLU A 181 -9.73 -4.44 8.13
C GLU A 181 -9.73 -2.94 8.32
N THR A 182 -10.78 -2.47 9.00
CA THR A 182 -10.93 -1.07 9.37
C THR A 182 -10.74 -0.93 10.87
N THR A 183 -9.87 -0.02 11.30
CA THR A 183 -9.70 0.34 12.71
C THR A 183 -10.49 1.60 13.04
N ALA A 184 -11.00 1.69 14.28
CA ALA A 184 -11.45 2.96 14.83
C ALA A 184 -10.25 3.90 15.03
N GLU A 185 -10.48 5.20 14.92
CA GLU A 185 -9.50 6.26 15.20
C GLU A 185 -9.26 6.43 16.71
#